data_AF-A0A831WF40-F1
#
_entry.id   AF-A0A831WF40-F1
#
_cell.length_a   1.000
_cell.length_b   1.000
_cell.length_c   1.000
_cell.angle_alpha   90.00
_cell.angle_beta   90.00
_cell.angle_gamma   90.00
#
_symmetry.space_group_name_H-M   'P 1'
#
loop_
_entity.id
_entity.type
_entity.pdbx_description
1 polymer ?
#
loop_
_entity_poly.entity_id
_entity_poly.type
_entity_poly.pdbx_seq_one_letter_code
_entity_poly.pdbx_strand_id
1 'polypeptide(L)'
;MQQSNTQSMTLFQKQQLHIEFSAQLRYWIDSHLDGFFEQLDEEFFSLAESAVNDLAQRSYIDAIRELRQNREVLSSNYRARVLLATEKFF
;
A
#
# COMPACT_ATOMS: atom_id res chain seq x y z
N MET A 1 -37.15 -22.34 1.67
CA MET A 1 -35.67 -22.41 1.75
C MET A 1 -35.14 -22.32 0.32
N GLN A 2 -34.62 -21.17 -0.09
CA GLN A 2 -34.03 -21.02 -1.43
C GLN A 2 -32.62 -21.60 -1.38
N GLN A 3 -32.37 -22.65 -2.18
CA GLN A 3 -31.03 -23.19 -2.39
C GLN A 3 -30.22 -22.12 -3.14
N SER A 4 -29.23 -21.53 -2.47
CA SER A 4 -28.22 -20.71 -3.14
C SER A 4 -27.46 -21.62 -4.10
N ASN A 5 -27.81 -21.55 -5.38
CA ASN A 5 -27.19 -22.29 -6.46
C ASN A 5 -25.82 -21.65 -6.72
N THR A 6 -24.80 -22.01 -5.95
CA THR A 6 -23.43 -21.50 -6.13
C THR A 6 -22.84 -22.15 -7.37
N GLN A 7 -23.14 -21.59 -8.55
CA GLN A 7 -22.46 -21.98 -9.78
C GLN A 7 -20.95 -21.75 -9.61
N SER A 8 -20.17 -22.82 -9.72
CA SER A 8 -18.71 -22.75 -9.65
C SER A 8 -18.16 -22.12 -10.93
N MET A 9 -17.28 -21.14 -10.79
CA MET A 9 -16.61 -20.49 -11.93
C MET A 9 -15.77 -21.50 -12.73
N THR A 10 -15.80 -21.37 -14.05
CA THR A 10 -14.88 -22.10 -14.95
C THR A 10 -13.43 -21.62 -14.78
N LEU A 11 -12.46 -22.44 -15.18
CA LEU A 11 -11.04 -22.09 -15.12
C LEU A 11 -10.73 -20.78 -15.88
N PHE A 12 -11.34 -20.61 -17.05
CA PHE A 12 -11.21 -19.40 -17.87
C PHE A 12 -11.72 -18.15 -17.14
N GLN A 13 -12.90 -18.25 -16.50
CA GLN A 13 -13.45 -17.14 -15.72
C GLN A 13 -12.58 -16.77 -14.51
N LYS A 14 -11.96 -17.76 -13.86
CA LYS A 14 -11.01 -17.51 -12.75
C LYS A 14 -9.76 -16.79 -13.24
N GLN A 15 -9.20 -17.22 -14.38
CA GLN A 15 -8.04 -16.56 -14.98
C GLN A 15 -8.36 -15.12 -15.40
N GLN A 16 -9.52 -14.89 -16.01
CA GLN A 16 -9.95 -13.55 -16.41
C GLN A 16 -10.13 -12.63 -15.20
N LEU A 17 -10.78 -13.12 -14.13
CA LEU A 17 -10.92 -12.37 -12.89
C LEU A 17 -9.57 -12.03 -12.26
N HIS A 18 -8.63 -12.99 -12.24
CA HIS A 18 -7.28 -12.75 -11.72
C HIS A 18 -6.55 -11.65 -12.49
N ILE A 19 -6.63 -11.65 -13.82
CA ILE A 19 -6.01 -10.63 -14.68
C ILE A 19 -6.62 -9.25 -14.42
N GLU A 20 -7.96 -9.16 -14.43
CA GLU A 20 -8.67 -7.91 -14.23
C GLU A 20 -8.42 -7.34 -12.83
N PHE A 21 -8.51 -8.17 -11.80
CA PHE A 21 -8.23 -7.77 -10.43
C PHE A 21 -6.80 -7.27 -10.27
N SER A 22 -5.82 -8.00 -10.81
CA SER A 22 -4.41 -7.61 -10.74
C SER A 22 -4.14 -6.27 -11.43
N ALA A 23 -4.80 -6.01 -12.57
CA ALA A 23 -4.67 -4.73 -13.27
C ALA A 23 -5.27 -3.57 -12.46
N GLN A 24 -6.47 -3.76 -11.90
CA GLN A 24 -7.13 -2.75 -11.07
C GLN A 24 -6.35 -2.46 -9.79
N LEU A 25 -5.78 -3.49 -9.16
CA LEU A 25 -4.98 -3.33 -7.96
C LEU A 25 -3.69 -2.55 -8.23
N ARG A 26 -2.99 -2.82 -9.35
CA ARG A 26 -1.81 -2.04 -9.75
C ARG A 26 -2.15 -0.56 -9.90
N TYR A 27 -3.20 -0.27 -10.66
CA TYR A 27 -3.68 1.10 -10.85
C TYR A 27 -4.02 1.78 -9.52
N TRP A 28 -4.74 1.07 -8.64
CA TRP A 28 -5.10 1.58 -7.33
C TRP A 28 -3.86 1.90 -6.47
N ILE A 29 -2.90 0.98 -6.37
CA ILE A 29 -1.66 1.20 -5.62
C ILE A 29 -0.92 2.43 -6.17
N ASP A 30 -0.72 2.51 -7.48
CA ASP A 30 0.03 3.61 -8.09
C ASP A 30 -0.67 4.97 -7.88
N SER A 31 -2.01 4.97 -7.79
CA SER A 31 -2.77 6.21 -7.56
C SER A 31 -2.82 6.66 -6.10
N HIS A 32 -2.57 5.78 -5.13
CA HIS A 32 -2.77 6.08 -3.71
C HIS A 32 -1.47 6.08 -2.89
N LEU A 33 -0.45 5.37 -3.35
CA LEU A 33 0.76 5.15 -2.57
C LEU A 33 1.55 6.44 -2.34
N ASP A 34 1.57 7.33 -3.32
CA ASP A 34 2.22 8.64 -3.18
C ASP A 34 1.53 9.52 -2.15
N GLY A 35 0.19 9.57 -2.17
CA GLY A 35 -0.58 10.31 -1.17
C GLY A 35 -0.43 9.73 0.25
N PHE A 36 -0.25 8.42 0.37
CA PHE A 36 0.05 7.80 1.67
C PHE A 36 1.41 8.26 2.23
N PHE A 37 2.45 8.35 1.39
CA PHE A 37 3.75 8.87 1.82
C PHE A 37 3.70 10.34 2.19
N GLU A 38 2.88 11.14 1.50
CA GLU A 38 2.66 12.56 1.86
C GLU A 38 1.97 12.69 3.22
N GLN A 39 0.96 11.87 3.50
CA GLN A 39 0.29 11.85 4.81
C GLN A 39 1.27 11.49 5.94
N LEU A 40 2.13 10.48 5.75
CA LEU A 40 3.14 10.12 6.74
C LEU A 40 4.16 11.25 6.96
N ASP A 41 4.57 11.95 5.90
CA ASP A 41 5.48 13.10 5.99
C ASP A 41 4.87 14.22 6.83
N GLU A 42 3.59 14.55 6.59
CA GLU A 42 2.82 15.53 7.35
C GLU A 42 2.66 15.13 8.82
N GLU A 43 2.35 13.86 9.10
CA GLU A 43 2.23 13.34 10.46
C GLU A 43 3.55 13.47 11.23
N PHE A 44 4.67 13.04 10.65
CA PHE A 44 5.97 13.18 11.30
C PHE A 44 6.37 14.64 11.49
N PHE A 45 6.02 15.51 10.54
CA PHE A 45 6.28 16.94 10.68
C PHE A 45 5.49 17.54 11.85
N SER A 46 4.19 17.23 11.95
CA SER A 46 3.35 17.67 13.07
C SER A 46 3.85 17.15 14.42
N LEU A 47 4.34 15.91 14.47
CA LEU A 47 4.97 15.34 15.65
C LEU A 47 6.29 16.02 16.02
N ALA A 48 7.08 16.43 15.02
CA ALA A 48 8.32 17.19 15.24
C ALA A 48 8.04 18.61 15.78
N GLU A 49 6.99 19.27 15.31
CA GLU A 49 6.58 20.60 15.78
C GLU A 49 6.03 20.57 17.21
N SER A 50 5.33 19.50 17.58
CA SER A 50 4.74 19.32 18.91
C SER A 50 5.64 18.59 19.91
N ALA A 51 6.87 18.25 19.52
CA ALA A 51 7.80 17.50 20.34
C ALA A 51 8.18 18.27 21.62
N VAL A 52 8.10 17.58 22.76
CA VAL A 52 8.37 18.15 24.09
C VAL A 52 9.86 18.38 24.39
N ASN A 53 10.76 17.82 23.57
CA ASN A 53 12.19 17.99 23.71
C ASN A 53 12.93 17.77 22.37
N ASP A 54 14.17 18.26 22.32
CA ASP A 54 15.03 18.21 21.15
C ASP A 54 15.39 16.79 20.68
N LEU A 55 15.36 15.80 21.57
CA LEU A 55 15.66 14.42 21.21
C LEU A 55 14.52 13.84 20.36
N ALA A 56 13.28 13.99 20.86
CA ALA A 56 12.08 13.54 20.15
C ALA A 56 11.94 14.29 18.81
N GLN A 57 12.14 15.61 18.80
CA GLN A 57 12.10 16.40 17.57
C GLN A 57 13.12 15.89 16.53
N ARG A 58 14.37 15.62 16.94
CA ARG A 58 15.39 15.07 16.06
C ARG A 58 15.00 13.70 15.50
N SER A 59 14.46 12.81 16.33
CA SER A 59 14.01 11.50 15.88
C SER A 59 12.93 11.59 14.79
N TYR A 60 11.97 12.51 14.91
CA TYR A 60 10.96 12.73 13.87
C TYR A 60 11.55 13.33 12.60
N ILE A 61 12.48 14.29 12.71
CA ILE A 61 13.19 14.86 11.55
C ILE A 61 14.00 13.77 10.81
N ASP A 62 14.66 12.88 11.55
CA ASP A 62 15.40 11.76 10.97
C ASP A 62 14.45 10.79 10.27
N ALA A 63 13.28 10.49 10.85
CA ALA A 63 12.25 9.66 10.23
C ALA A 63 11.71 10.28 8.91
N ILE A 64 11.45 11.59 8.88
CA ILE A 64 11.07 12.33 7.66
C ILE A 64 12.16 12.17 6.59
N ARG A 65 13.41 12.37 6.97
CA ARG A 65 14.55 12.26 6.05
C ARG A 65 14.65 10.85 5.49
N GLU A 66 14.56 9.83 6.34
CA GLU A 66 14.62 8.44 5.93
C GLU A 66 13.45 8.06 5.01
N LEU A 67 12.23 8.53 5.32
CA LEU A 67 11.04 8.33 4.50
C LEU A 67 11.25 8.88 3.09
N ARG A 68 11.72 10.13 2.98
CA ARG A 68 11.95 10.80 1.69
C ARG A 68 13.07 10.12 0.90
N GLN A 69 14.17 9.72 1.56
CA GLN A 69 15.30 9.06 0.91
C GLN A 69 14.94 7.66 0.40
N ASN A 70 14.10 6.92 1.13
CA ASN A 70 13.76 5.55 0.81
C ASN A 70 12.40 5.40 0.11
N ARG A 71 11.69 6.49 -0.19
CA ARG A 71 10.33 6.47 -0.75
C ARG A 71 10.20 5.55 -1.95
N GLU A 72 11.10 5.67 -2.94
CA GLU A 72 11.07 4.82 -4.14
C GLU A 72 11.27 3.33 -3.82
N VAL A 73 12.22 3.02 -2.94
CA VAL A 73 12.54 1.65 -2.52
C VAL A 73 11.37 1.05 -1.75
N LEU A 74 10.81 1.80 -0.79
CA LEU A 74 9.62 1.40 -0.03
C LEU A 74 8.43 1.18 -0.96
N SER A 75 8.25 2.07 -1.94
CA SER A 75 7.15 1.97 -2.91
C SER A 75 7.28 0.72 -3.78
N SER A 76 8.47 0.47 -4.31
CA SER A 76 8.79 -0.73 -5.10
C SER A 76 8.55 -2.01 -4.28
N ASN A 77 9.06 -2.06 -3.05
CA ASN A 77 8.88 -3.20 -2.15
C ASN A 77 7.41 -3.43 -1.79
N TYR A 78 6.64 -2.37 -1.53
CA TYR A 78 5.21 -2.46 -1.26
C TYR A 78 4.45 -3.04 -2.45
N ARG A 79 4.65 -2.48 -3.66
CA ARG A 79 4.06 -3.00 -4.91
C ARG A 79 4.36 -4.49 -5.08
N ALA A 80 5.63 -4.89 -4.95
CA ALA A 80 6.04 -6.27 -5.11
C ALA A 80 5.34 -7.21 -4.11
N ARG A 81 5.23 -6.80 -2.84
CA ARG A 81 4.57 -7.61 -1.80
C ARG A 81 3.08 -7.76 -2.03
N VAL A 82 2.39 -6.69 -2.43
CA VAL A 82 0.95 -6.74 -2.70
C VAL A 82 0.63 -7.58 -3.94
N LEU A 83 1.45 -7.46 -5.00
CA LEU A 83 1.32 -8.31 -6.19
C LEU A 83 1.54 -9.79 -5.86
N LEU A 84 2.59 -10.11 -5.10
CA LEU A 84 2.84 -11.48 -4.66
C LEU A 84 1.70 -12.02 -3.78
N ALA A 85 1.11 -11.20 -2.92
CA ALA A 85 -0.03 -11.60 -2.10
C ALA A 85 -1.27 -11.88 -2.96
N THR A 86 -1.46 -11.09 -4.02
CA THR A 86 -2.56 -11.29 -4.99
C THR A 86 -2.41 -12.60 -5.75
N GLU A 87 -1.20 -12.93 -6.20
CA GLU A 87 -0.90 -14.21 -6.86
C GLU A 87 -1.19 -15.42 -5.96
N LYS A 88 -1.08 -15.29 -4.64
CA LYS A 88 -1.39 -16.36 -3.68
C LYS A 88 -2.87 -16.50 -3.35
N PHE A 89 -3.66 -15.46 -3.59
CA PHE A 89 -5.09 -15.46 -3.28
C PHE A 89 -5.92 -16.21 -4.32
N PHE A 90 -5.49 -16.19 -5.59
CA PHE A 90 -6.15 -16.85 -6.72
C PHE A 90 -5.65 -18.28 -6.95
#